data_AF-A0A3E2VV12-F1
#
_entry.id   AF-A0A3E2VV12-F1
#
_cell.length_a   1.000
_cell.length_b   1.000
_cell.length_c   1.000
_cell.angle_alpha   90.00
_cell.angle_beta   90.00
_cell.angle_gamma   90.00
#
_symmetry.space_group_name_H-M   'P 1'
#
loop_
_entity.id
_entity.type
_entity.pdbx_description
1 polymer ?
#
loop_
_entity_poly.entity_id
_entity_poly.type
_entity_poly.pdbx_seq_one_letter_code
_entity_poly.pdbx_strand_id
1 'polypeptide(L)'
;MNKVVTSREELLDTARQIVFQEGIDQLSIRTLAKKQNISVGAVYNYFPSKADLLLAIVESFWKGIFHKDICTLSETLPFADFYEVVYLRLAEHMEDFFSVLLGQLDILRNTEKERGKQMEERYQLHIRKGFLYALQQDCNIPEHIWDDTFTKEAFIDFLMEHMMNDLSHQRRSCTFTKELICRLLQANH
;
A
#
# COMPACT_ATOMS: atom_id res chain seq x y z
N MET A 1 -16.03 20.72 28.48
CA MET A 1 -16.83 19.83 27.62
C MET A 1 -15.89 18.75 27.11
N ASN A 2 -15.93 17.54 27.70
CA ASN A 2 -14.99 16.45 27.39
C ASN A 2 -15.41 15.80 26.08
N LYS A 3 -14.61 15.97 25.03
CA LYS A 3 -14.83 15.28 23.75
C LYS A 3 -14.52 13.79 23.98
N VAL A 4 -15.57 12.98 24.10
CA VAL A 4 -15.46 11.52 24.10
C VAL A 4 -15.38 11.07 22.65
N VAL A 5 -14.26 11.34 22.02
CA VAL A 5 -13.75 10.47 20.97
C VAL A 5 -12.24 10.47 21.14
N THR A 6 -11.68 9.30 21.38
CA THR A 6 -10.23 9.08 21.34
C THR A 6 -10.04 7.65 20.86
N SER A 7 -10.64 7.33 19.72
CA SER A 7 -10.36 6.04 19.10
C SER A 7 -8.91 6.06 18.62
N ARG A 8 -8.30 4.88 18.56
CA ARG A 8 -6.95 4.72 17.98
C ARG A 8 -6.86 5.35 16.58
N GLU A 9 -7.95 5.36 15.83
CA GLU A 9 -8.05 5.91 14.47
C GLU A 9 -7.98 7.43 14.43
N GLU A 10 -8.67 8.16 15.32
CA GLU A 10 -8.57 9.64 15.32
C GLU A 10 -7.18 10.15 15.69
N LEU A 11 -6.53 9.47 16.63
CA LEU A 11 -5.14 9.74 16.98
C LEU A 11 -4.23 9.48 15.77
N LEU A 12 -4.49 8.39 15.04
CA LEU A 12 -3.74 8.05 13.84
C LEU A 12 -3.97 9.07 12.72
N ASP A 13 -5.19 9.54 12.51
CA ASP A 13 -5.55 10.57 11.53
C ASP A 13 -4.84 11.89 11.81
N THR A 14 -4.80 12.29 13.09
CA THR A 14 -4.09 13.51 13.47
C THR A 14 -2.59 13.35 13.32
N ALA A 15 -2.05 12.18 13.65
CA ALA A 15 -0.65 11.88 13.44
C ALA A 15 -0.29 11.94 11.95
N ARG A 16 -1.14 11.38 11.07
CA ARG A 16 -1.01 11.53 9.62
C ARG A 16 -1.00 13.00 9.20
N GLN A 17 -1.97 13.80 9.66
CA GLN A 17 -2.04 15.22 9.33
C GLN A 17 -0.77 15.99 9.74
N ILE A 18 -0.25 15.77 10.96
CA ILE A 18 1.01 16.38 11.41
C ILE A 18 2.13 16.01 10.45
N VAL A 19 2.25 14.73 10.15
CA VAL A 19 3.33 14.21 9.31
C VAL A 19 3.27 14.80 7.88
N PHE A 20 2.08 14.87 7.29
CA PHE A 20 1.87 15.35 5.92
C PHE A 20 1.97 16.87 5.76
N GLN A 21 1.53 17.62 6.77
CA GLN A 21 1.43 19.08 6.68
C GLN A 21 2.64 19.79 7.31
N GLU A 22 3.21 19.20 8.37
CA GLU A 22 4.24 19.82 9.21
C GLU A 22 5.58 19.06 9.13
N GLY A 23 5.59 17.88 8.53
CA GLY A 23 6.76 17.00 8.47
C GLY A 23 6.84 16.06 9.68
N ILE A 24 7.42 14.89 9.43
CA ILE A 24 7.54 13.80 10.41
C ILE A 24 8.42 14.16 11.64
N ASP A 25 9.31 15.15 11.54
CA ASP A 25 10.09 15.66 12.67
C ASP A 25 9.21 16.31 13.75
N GLN A 26 8.08 16.91 13.33
CA GLN A 26 7.11 17.51 14.25
C GLN A 26 6.25 16.46 14.97
N LEU A 27 6.25 15.21 14.48
CA LEU A 27 5.53 14.13 15.11
C LEU A 27 6.21 13.71 16.41
N SER A 28 5.49 13.88 17.52
CA SER A 28 5.82 13.29 18.81
C SER A 28 4.55 12.92 19.57
N ILE A 29 4.66 11.98 20.51
CA ILE A 29 3.56 11.62 21.42
C ILE A 29 3.03 12.86 22.16
N ARG A 30 3.92 13.80 22.52
CA ARG A 30 3.55 15.07 23.18
C ARG A 30 2.80 16.01 22.24
N THR A 31 3.27 16.16 21.01
CA THR A 31 2.60 17.00 19.98
C THR A 31 1.21 16.46 19.71
N LEU A 32 1.07 15.13 19.57
CA LEU A 32 -0.19 14.47 19.33
C LEU A 32 -1.17 14.65 20.51
N ALA A 33 -0.70 14.42 21.75
CA ALA A 33 -1.49 14.65 22.96
C ALA A 33 -2.02 16.09 23.06
N LYS A 34 -1.16 17.07 22.75
CA LYS A 34 -1.52 18.49 22.75
C LYS A 34 -2.57 18.81 21.69
N LYS A 35 -2.43 18.32 20.45
CA LYS A 35 -3.40 18.55 19.37
C LYS A 35 -4.76 17.93 19.64
N GLN A 36 -4.77 16.75 20.25
CA GLN A 36 -6.01 16.05 20.62
C GLN A 36 -6.58 16.47 21.98
N ASN A 37 -5.90 17.38 22.69
CA ASN A 37 -6.29 17.85 24.02
C ASN A 37 -6.51 16.71 25.04
N ILE A 38 -5.60 15.74 25.04
CA ILE A 38 -5.60 14.59 25.96
C ILE A 38 -4.27 14.48 26.72
N SER A 39 -4.22 13.62 27.73
CA SER A 39 -2.98 13.37 28.46
C SER A 39 -1.98 12.59 27.61
N VAL A 40 -0.68 12.82 27.84
CA VAL A 40 0.39 12.04 27.20
C VAL A 40 0.25 10.54 27.55
N GLY A 41 -0.15 10.22 28.78
CA GLY A 41 -0.44 8.84 29.20
C GLY A 41 -1.56 8.18 28.39
N ALA A 42 -2.60 8.93 28.03
CA ALA A 42 -3.67 8.41 27.18
C ALA A 42 -3.16 8.03 25.78
N VAL A 43 -2.22 8.80 25.20
CA VAL A 43 -1.60 8.44 23.91
C VAL A 43 -0.74 7.19 24.04
N TYR A 44 0.04 7.06 25.13
CA TYR A 44 0.88 5.88 25.37
C TYR A 44 0.06 4.57 25.48
N ASN A 45 -1.20 4.65 25.91
CA ASN A 45 -2.09 3.49 25.92
C ASN A 45 -2.41 2.95 24.50
N TYR A 46 -2.34 3.80 23.47
CA TYR A 46 -2.59 3.41 22.09
C TYR A 46 -1.31 3.19 21.30
N PHE A 47 -0.29 4.00 21.54
CA PHE A 47 0.99 3.99 20.85
C PHE A 47 2.13 4.05 21.88
N PRO A 48 2.66 2.89 22.30
CA PRO A 48 3.67 2.80 23.35
C PRO A 48 4.96 3.58 23.03
N SER A 49 5.26 3.81 21.75
CA SER A 49 6.43 4.56 21.30
C SER A 49 6.14 5.40 20.05
N LYS A 50 7.03 6.37 19.74
CA LYS A 50 6.99 7.10 18.46
C LYS A 50 7.12 6.13 17.28
N ALA A 51 7.91 5.06 17.42
CA ALA A 51 8.07 4.05 16.38
C ALA A 51 6.79 3.24 16.14
N ASP A 52 6.05 2.87 17.18
CA ASP A 52 4.76 2.18 17.02
C ASP A 52 3.71 3.10 16.38
N LEU A 53 3.75 4.41 16.67
CA LEU A 53 2.92 5.39 15.98
C LEU A 53 3.30 5.50 14.50
N LEU A 54 4.59 5.56 14.17
CA LEU A 54 5.06 5.57 12.79
C LEU A 54 4.66 4.30 12.04
N LEU A 55 4.87 3.12 12.62
CA LEU A 55 4.45 1.85 12.02
C LEU A 55 2.93 1.77 11.83
N ALA A 56 2.14 2.33 12.74
CA ALA A 56 0.69 2.41 12.56
C ALA A 56 0.30 3.34 11.41
N ILE A 57 1.04 4.43 11.18
CA ILE A 57 0.85 5.31 10.02
C ILE A 57 1.17 4.53 8.74
N VAL A 58 2.29 3.81 8.69
CA VAL A 58 2.64 2.90 7.57
C VAL A 58 1.53 1.91 7.28
N GLU A 59 1.07 1.20 8.31
CA GLU A 59 -0.01 0.21 8.21
C GLU A 59 -1.31 0.82 7.67
N SER A 60 -1.62 2.06 8.04
CA SER A 60 -2.83 2.74 7.59
C SER A 60 -2.84 3.05 6.09
N PHE A 61 -1.69 3.30 5.47
CA PHE A 61 -1.62 3.49 4.02
C PHE A 61 -2.00 2.21 3.28
N TRP A 62 -1.37 1.10 3.69
CA TRP A 62 -1.68 -0.19 3.11
C TRP A 62 -3.14 -0.58 3.34
N LYS A 63 -3.69 -0.34 4.55
CA LYS A 63 -5.13 -0.55 4.80
C LYS A 63 -6.02 0.32 3.89
N GLY A 64 -5.63 1.56 3.60
CA GLY A 64 -6.34 2.43 2.66
C GLY A 64 -6.39 1.86 1.25
N ILE A 65 -5.26 1.35 0.76
CA ILE A 65 -5.17 0.70 -0.56
C ILE A 65 -6.09 -0.53 -0.63
N PHE A 66 -6.10 -1.37 0.41
CA PHE A 66 -6.82 -2.66 0.44
C PHE A 66 -8.19 -2.64 1.12
N HIS A 67 -8.78 -1.47 1.41
CA HIS A 67 -10.07 -1.43 2.11
C HIS A 67 -11.16 -2.11 1.27
N LYS A 68 -11.44 -3.38 1.58
CA LYS A 68 -12.54 -4.28 1.17
C LYS A 68 -12.83 -4.47 -0.33
N ASP A 69 -12.36 -3.62 -1.22
CA ASP A 69 -12.80 -3.63 -2.62
C ASP A 69 -11.83 -4.38 -3.55
N ILE A 70 -10.54 -4.47 -3.25
CA ILE A 70 -9.58 -5.12 -4.18
C ILE A 70 -9.93 -6.59 -4.39
N CYS A 71 -10.31 -7.30 -3.32
CA CYS A 71 -10.70 -8.71 -3.42
C CYS A 71 -12.01 -8.89 -4.20
N THR A 72 -12.99 -7.98 -4.07
CA THR A 72 -14.26 -8.08 -4.80
C THR A 72 -14.15 -7.62 -6.25
N LEU A 73 -13.28 -6.65 -6.54
CA LEU A 73 -13.02 -6.15 -7.90
C LEU A 73 -12.34 -7.21 -8.77
N SER A 74 -11.49 -8.05 -8.18
CA SER A 74 -10.82 -9.15 -8.88
C SER A 74 -11.78 -10.16 -9.54
N GLU A 75 -13.04 -10.20 -9.09
CA GLU A 75 -14.07 -11.12 -9.60
C GLU A 75 -14.94 -10.51 -10.71
N THR A 76 -14.79 -9.22 -11.00
CA THR A 76 -15.72 -8.48 -11.86
C THR A 76 -15.07 -7.81 -13.07
N LEU A 77 -13.73 -7.76 -13.11
CA LEU A 77 -12.97 -7.07 -14.15
C LEU A 77 -12.05 -8.03 -14.90
N PRO A 78 -11.80 -7.81 -16.21
CA PRO A 78 -10.68 -8.40 -16.91
C PRO A 78 -9.36 -8.10 -16.20
N PHE A 79 -8.40 -9.01 -16.28
CA PHE A 79 -7.14 -8.91 -15.54
C PHE A 79 -6.39 -7.59 -15.79
N ALA A 80 -6.34 -7.13 -17.04
CA ALA A 80 -5.68 -5.89 -17.41
C ALA A 80 -6.32 -4.64 -16.76
N ASP A 81 -7.65 -4.61 -16.65
CA ASP A 81 -8.38 -3.54 -15.98
C ASP A 81 -8.19 -3.60 -14.46
N PHE A 82 -8.20 -4.80 -13.89
CA PHE A 82 -7.90 -5.00 -12.47
C PHE A 82 -6.48 -4.54 -12.12
N TYR A 83 -5.49 -4.87 -12.95
CA TYR A 83 -4.11 -4.39 -12.81
C TYR A 83 -4.04 -2.86 -12.79
N GLU A 84 -4.72 -2.18 -13.72
CA GLU A 84 -4.76 -0.72 -13.77
C GLU A 84 -5.39 -0.11 -12.51
N VAL A 85 -6.50 -0.67 -12.02
CA VAL A 85 -7.14 -0.19 -10.79
C VAL A 85 -6.20 -0.29 -9.59
N VAL A 86 -5.51 -1.43 -9.42
CA VAL A 86 -4.54 -1.61 -8.33
C VAL A 86 -3.36 -0.66 -8.49
N TYR A 87 -2.84 -0.51 -9.72
CA TYR A 87 -1.74 0.41 -10.02
C TYR A 87 -2.12 1.85 -9.65
N LEU A 88 -3.27 2.34 -10.09
CA LEU A 88 -3.69 3.73 -9.85
C LEU A 88 -3.93 4.00 -8.36
N ARG A 89 -4.56 3.07 -7.63
CA ARG A 89 -4.71 3.17 -6.17
C ARG A 89 -3.37 3.25 -5.48
N LEU A 90 -2.42 2.41 -5.88
CA LEU A 90 -1.06 2.48 -5.34
C LEU A 90 -0.40 3.82 -5.70
N ALA A 91 -0.49 4.29 -6.94
CA ALA A 91 0.09 5.56 -7.37
C ALA A 91 -0.47 6.77 -6.59
N GLU A 92 -1.78 6.79 -6.33
CA GLU A 92 -2.44 7.83 -5.53
C GLU A 92 -1.95 7.86 -4.08
N HIS A 93 -1.75 6.69 -3.46
CA HIS A 93 -1.33 6.59 -2.07
C HIS A 93 0.20 6.61 -1.88
N MET A 94 0.97 6.31 -2.93
CA MET A 94 2.43 6.25 -2.89
C MET A 94 3.08 7.64 -2.88
N GLU A 95 2.49 8.66 -3.52
CA GLU A 95 3.06 10.03 -3.52
C GLU A 95 3.22 10.58 -2.09
N ASP A 96 2.20 10.39 -1.28
CA ASP A 96 2.15 10.72 0.14
C ASP A 96 3.11 9.82 0.95
N PHE A 97 3.16 8.53 0.65
CA PHE A 97 4.03 7.58 1.34
C PHE A 97 5.53 7.87 1.12
N PHE A 98 5.96 8.06 -0.13
CA PHE A 98 7.35 8.27 -0.52
C PHE A 98 7.89 9.63 -0.06
N SER A 99 7.11 10.70 -0.22
CA SER A 99 7.53 12.06 0.13
C SER A 99 7.79 12.26 1.63
N VAL A 100 7.11 11.48 2.46
CA VAL A 100 7.12 11.63 3.91
C VAL A 100 7.98 10.58 4.61
N LEU A 101 7.88 9.32 4.21
CA LEU A 101 8.42 8.21 4.99
C LEU A 101 9.83 7.83 4.52
N LEU A 102 10.07 7.79 3.21
CA LEU A 102 11.35 7.30 2.67
C LEU A 102 12.53 8.23 2.92
N GLY A 103 12.31 9.54 3.04
CA GLY A 103 13.36 10.48 3.42
C GLY A 103 13.85 10.34 4.87
N GLN A 104 13.11 9.62 5.73
CA GLN A 104 13.36 9.60 7.18
C GLN A 104 13.32 8.21 7.82
N LEU A 105 13.22 7.13 7.02
CA LEU A 105 13.40 5.76 7.53
C LEU A 105 14.76 5.56 8.21
N ASP A 106 15.77 6.39 7.92
CA ASP A 106 17.07 6.39 8.60
C ASP A 106 17.01 6.74 10.09
N ILE A 107 15.92 7.34 10.56
CA ILE A 107 15.70 7.65 11.98
C ILE A 107 15.24 6.41 12.76
N LEU A 108 14.71 5.39 12.08
CA LEU A 108 14.27 4.14 12.70
C LEU A 108 15.46 3.23 13.04
N ARG A 109 15.39 2.58 14.20
CA ARG A 109 16.34 1.53 14.59
C ARG A 109 16.22 0.33 13.64
N ASN A 110 17.26 -0.47 13.53
CA ASN A 110 17.27 -1.68 12.67
C ASN A 110 16.06 -2.59 12.90
N THR A 111 15.63 -2.77 14.16
CA THR A 111 14.46 -3.58 14.52
C THR A 111 13.13 -2.99 14.01
N GLU A 112 13.02 -1.67 13.94
CA GLU A 112 11.83 -0.98 13.45
C GLU A 112 11.79 -0.95 11.93
N LYS A 113 12.96 -0.78 11.29
CA LYS A 113 13.14 -0.97 9.84
C LYS A 113 12.70 -2.37 9.42
N GLU A 114 13.09 -3.41 10.18
CA GLU A 114 12.70 -4.79 9.91
C GLU A 114 11.19 -5.02 10.02
N ARG A 115 10.54 -4.47 11.06
CA ARG A 115 9.06 -4.52 11.20
C ARG A 115 8.36 -3.83 10.02
N GLY A 116 8.91 -2.73 9.52
CA GLY A 116 8.43 -2.04 8.32
C GLY A 116 8.53 -2.92 7.07
N LYS A 117 9.70 -3.54 6.84
CA LYS A 117 9.92 -4.48 5.73
C LYS A 117 8.97 -5.67 5.77
N GLN A 118 8.81 -6.30 6.94
CA GLN A 118 7.86 -7.41 7.10
C GLN A 118 6.40 -6.99 6.87
N MET A 119 6.06 -5.72 7.12
CA MET A 119 4.75 -5.19 6.78
C MET A 119 4.60 -5.08 5.26
N GLU A 120 5.58 -4.46 4.60
CA GLU A 120 5.63 -4.32 3.14
C GLU A 120 5.54 -5.67 2.43
N GLU A 121 6.36 -6.65 2.83
CA GLU A 121 6.37 -8.00 2.29
C GLU A 121 4.99 -8.67 2.39
N ARG A 122 4.30 -8.50 3.51
CA ARG A 122 2.94 -9.06 3.69
C ARG A 122 1.95 -8.45 2.71
N TYR A 123 2.03 -7.15 2.45
CA TYR A 123 1.14 -6.48 1.50
C TYR A 123 1.51 -6.78 0.05
N GLN A 124 2.79 -6.86 -0.30
CA GLN A 124 3.23 -7.32 -1.62
C GLN A 124 2.76 -8.74 -1.92
N LEU A 125 2.87 -9.65 -0.95
CA LEU A 125 2.35 -11.01 -1.07
C LEU A 125 0.82 -11.02 -1.24
N HIS A 126 0.11 -10.13 -0.56
CA HIS A 126 -1.34 -10.01 -0.70
C HIS A 126 -1.73 -9.53 -2.12
N ILE A 127 -1.06 -8.51 -2.66
CA ILE A 127 -1.29 -8.04 -4.04
C ILE A 127 -1.02 -9.17 -5.04
N ARG A 128 0.12 -9.87 -4.89
CA ARG A 128 0.48 -11.01 -5.76
C ARG A 128 -0.60 -12.07 -5.79
N LYS A 129 -1.12 -12.45 -4.63
CA LYS A 129 -2.23 -13.41 -4.53
C LYS A 129 -3.50 -12.90 -5.21
N GLY A 130 -3.81 -11.61 -5.03
CA GLY A 130 -4.95 -10.96 -5.69
C GLY A 130 -4.82 -10.97 -7.22
N PHE A 131 -3.64 -10.63 -7.75
CA PHE A 131 -3.38 -10.68 -9.19
C PHE A 131 -3.42 -12.10 -9.74
N LEU A 132 -2.81 -13.07 -9.06
CA LEU A 132 -2.86 -14.46 -9.49
C LEU A 132 -4.31 -14.97 -9.53
N TYR A 133 -5.11 -14.64 -8.51
CA TYR A 133 -6.53 -14.98 -8.48
C TYR A 133 -7.30 -14.34 -9.64
N ALA A 134 -7.16 -13.03 -9.86
CA ALA A 134 -7.82 -12.33 -10.97
C ALA A 134 -7.43 -12.92 -12.33
N LEU A 135 -6.15 -13.23 -12.53
CA LEU A 135 -5.62 -13.84 -13.75
C LEU A 135 -6.21 -15.24 -13.99
N GLN A 136 -6.45 -16.00 -12.93
CA GLN A 136 -7.06 -17.34 -13.02
C GLN A 136 -8.57 -17.30 -13.27
N GLN A 137 -9.26 -16.21 -12.88
CA GLN A 137 -10.71 -16.08 -13.07
C GLN A 137 -11.08 -15.47 -14.44
N ASP A 138 -10.16 -14.79 -15.12
CA ASP A 138 -10.44 -14.16 -16.42
C ASP A 138 -10.55 -15.21 -17.54
N CYS A 139 -11.78 -15.60 -17.85
CA CYS A 139 -12.09 -16.62 -18.86
C CYS A 139 -11.81 -16.19 -20.31
N ASN A 140 -11.47 -14.92 -20.55
CA ASN A 140 -11.09 -14.43 -21.87
C ASN A 140 -9.61 -14.74 -22.19
N ILE A 141 -8.81 -15.11 -21.19
CA ILE A 141 -7.42 -15.47 -21.37
C ILE A 141 -7.35 -16.94 -21.82
N PRO A 142 -6.80 -17.23 -23.00
CA PRO A 142 -6.70 -18.61 -23.46
C PRO A 142 -5.72 -19.42 -22.60
N GLU A 143 -6.14 -20.56 -22.07
CA GLU A 143 -5.28 -21.35 -21.16
C GLU A 143 -4.01 -21.91 -21.85
N HIS A 144 -4.01 -22.02 -23.19
CA HIS A 144 -2.89 -22.55 -23.96
C HIS A 144 -1.68 -21.60 -24.06
N ILE A 145 -1.82 -20.33 -23.69
CA ILE A 145 -0.69 -19.39 -23.70
C ILE A 145 0.31 -19.68 -22.57
N TRP A 146 -0.12 -20.43 -21.55
CA TRP A 146 0.70 -20.77 -20.40
C TRP A 146 1.46 -22.08 -20.65
N ASP A 147 2.76 -22.08 -20.36
CA ASP A 147 3.62 -23.25 -20.46
C ASP A 147 4.65 -23.30 -19.31
N ASP A 148 5.59 -24.25 -19.36
CA ASP A 148 6.62 -24.43 -18.34
C ASP A 148 7.55 -23.21 -18.16
N THR A 149 7.59 -22.30 -19.14
CA THR A 149 8.41 -21.07 -19.14
C THR A 149 7.55 -19.83 -18.87
N PHE A 150 6.49 -19.64 -19.64
CA PHE A 150 5.54 -18.54 -19.48
C PHE A 150 4.44 -18.97 -18.51
N THR A 151 4.76 -19.00 -17.22
CA THR A 151 3.82 -19.35 -16.16
C THR A 151 3.05 -18.14 -15.67
N LYS A 152 1.84 -18.36 -15.12
CA LYS A 152 1.03 -17.31 -14.49
C LYS A 152 1.82 -16.61 -13.38
N GLU A 153 2.53 -17.38 -12.56
CA GLU A 153 3.37 -16.88 -11.46
C GLU A 153 4.51 -16.02 -11.98
N ALA A 154 5.30 -16.49 -12.96
CA ALA A 154 6.40 -15.70 -13.52
C ALA A 154 5.90 -14.40 -14.16
N PHE A 155 4.73 -14.42 -14.80
CA PHE A 155 4.10 -13.23 -15.36
C PHE A 155 3.69 -12.22 -14.29
N ILE A 156 3.04 -12.66 -13.20
CA ILE A 156 2.69 -11.78 -12.08
C ILE A 156 3.95 -11.22 -11.41
N ASP A 157 4.99 -12.02 -11.28
CA ASP A 157 6.26 -11.61 -10.68
C ASP A 157 6.90 -10.48 -11.47
N PHE A 158 6.98 -10.63 -12.79
CA PHE A 158 7.44 -9.58 -13.71
C PHE A 158 6.60 -8.31 -13.61
N LEU A 159 5.27 -8.42 -13.62
CA LEU A 159 4.38 -7.28 -13.52
C LEU A 159 4.52 -6.54 -12.18
N MET A 160 4.69 -7.28 -11.09
CA MET A 160 4.91 -6.70 -9.76
C MET A 160 6.24 -5.97 -9.67
N GLU A 161 7.34 -6.56 -10.15
CA GLU A 161 8.65 -5.92 -10.17
C GLU A 161 8.61 -4.61 -10.97
N HIS A 162 8.00 -4.66 -12.16
CA HIS A 162 7.83 -3.48 -12.99
C HIS A 162 6.95 -2.42 -12.31
N MET A 163 5.81 -2.80 -11.73
CA MET A 163 4.92 -1.89 -11.00
C MET A 163 5.65 -1.19 -9.85
N MET A 164 6.39 -1.93 -9.02
CA MET A 164 7.11 -1.34 -7.88
C MET A 164 8.19 -0.37 -8.35
N ASN A 165 8.93 -0.72 -9.41
CA ASN A 165 9.91 0.16 -10.03
C ASN A 165 9.26 1.45 -10.58
N ASP A 166 8.11 1.34 -11.23
CA ASP A 166 7.41 2.49 -11.79
C ASP A 166 6.92 3.45 -10.70
N LEU A 167 6.33 2.90 -9.64
CA LEU A 167 5.83 3.66 -8.51
C LEU A 167 6.97 4.30 -7.70
N SER A 168 8.13 3.65 -7.57
CA SER A 168 9.30 4.25 -6.90
C SER A 168 9.85 5.47 -7.66
N HIS A 169 9.64 5.52 -8.98
CA HIS A 169 9.96 6.67 -9.83
C HIS A 169 8.78 7.65 -9.96
N GLN A 170 7.74 7.50 -9.14
CA GLN A 170 6.57 8.37 -9.10
C GLN A 170 5.80 8.44 -10.43
N ARG A 171 5.85 7.36 -11.24
CA ARG A 171 5.03 7.26 -12.45
C ARG A 171 3.56 7.07 -12.07
N ARG A 172 2.68 7.89 -12.65
CA ARG A 172 1.24 7.91 -12.35
C ARG A 172 0.36 7.20 -13.40
N SER A 173 0.95 6.62 -14.42
CA SER A 173 0.23 5.94 -15.50
C SER A 173 0.89 4.60 -15.78
N CYS A 174 0.05 3.58 -15.97
CA CYS A 174 0.45 2.26 -16.46
C CYS A 174 -0.16 1.95 -17.83
N THR A 175 -0.59 2.96 -18.60
CA THR A 175 -1.32 2.75 -19.86
C THR A 175 -0.55 1.87 -20.86
N PHE A 176 0.76 2.05 -20.96
CA PHE A 176 1.60 1.19 -21.80
C PHE A 176 1.63 -0.26 -21.30
N THR A 177 1.80 -0.46 -19.99
CA THR A 177 1.81 -1.79 -19.38
C THR A 177 0.45 -2.48 -19.49
N LYS A 178 -0.65 -1.74 -19.33
CA LYS A 178 -2.01 -2.26 -19.56
C LYS A 178 -2.16 -2.75 -21.01
N GLU A 179 -1.76 -1.93 -21.98
CA GLU A 179 -1.80 -2.31 -23.40
C GLU A 179 -0.92 -3.53 -23.68
N LEU A 180 0.26 -3.61 -23.07
CA LEU A 180 1.16 -4.77 -23.15
C LEU A 180 0.48 -6.04 -22.63
N ILE A 181 -0.17 -5.95 -21.45
CA ILE A 181 -0.93 -7.07 -20.86
C ILE A 181 -2.04 -7.51 -21.81
N CYS A 182 -2.86 -6.59 -22.32
CA CYS A 182 -3.92 -6.91 -23.27
C CYS A 182 -3.38 -7.65 -24.50
N ARG A 183 -2.31 -7.14 -25.11
CA ARG A 183 -1.71 -7.78 -26.30
C ARG A 183 -1.14 -9.15 -26.02
N LEU A 184 -0.48 -9.35 -24.89
CA LEU A 184 0.11 -10.65 -24.55
C LEU A 184 -0.96 -11.70 -24.22
N LEU A 185 -2.01 -11.30 -23.50
CA LEU A 185 -3.02 -12.24 -23.01
C LEU A 185 -4.17 -12.48 -24.01
N GLN A 186 -4.36 -11.59 -24.99
CA GLN A 186 -5.42 -11.69 -26.01
C GLN A 186 -4.87 -11.98 -27.41
N ALA A 187 -3.56 -12.17 -27.56
CA ALA A 187 -2.99 -12.60 -28.84
C ALA A 187 -3.41 -14.04 -29.14
N ASN A 188 -4.11 -14.22 -30.26
CA ASN A 188 -4.27 -15.54 -30.88
C ASN A 188 -2.92 -15.94 -31.49
N HIS A 189 -2.11 -16.71 -30.76
CA HIS A 189 -0.89 -17.33 -31.27
C HIS A 189 -1.17 -18.69 -31.88
#